data_AF-A0A9J7EQ06-F1
#
_entry.id   AF-A0A9J7EQ06-F1
#
_cell.length_a   1.000
_cell.length_b   1.000
_cell.length_c   1.000
_cell.angle_alpha   90.00
_cell.angle_beta   90.00
_cell.angle_gamma   90.00
#
_symmetry.space_group_name_H-M   'P 1'
#
loop_
_entity.id
_entity.type
_entity.pdbx_description
1 polymer ?
#
loop_
_entity_poly.entity_id
_entity_poly.type
_entity_poly.pdbx_seq_one_letter_code
_entity_poly.pdbx_strand_id
1 'polypeptide(L)'
;MEEVDSIILHFLRSLNININDEIKNINELPVHIIIESASTCLSAINSSIKVTKNLPSGISHRIEVASQIASVCKDLGYKNDVGYQTFLYHNECELRQVFMFLIERLPNEGKQVSASLPSANKKSLLKQDISNKIAEELKSIWIPPCCKPNSNRIGDFSTIGVNTSQSQINLSDEQVIEKLLKIKELSKTSVSLKSSEQVKQPSTNEQTVVEKPEVKQDPNKSLKELKEMAIVLRQKLDTLESEKNVMEVEYSQAQKSYERAEADLKNVHNILTSIGVTDVDADGATDGLIEKVQKNINSLHRQSEELTSRNLSLMVEIDKIASSMDMMEPERSRCKKILTNLKETAKALKEECEKKEILGSQLKESYGKLRGGNKRSIYTKRILEIISNVDKQNMEIKKILDDTRQLQKEINTLEGQLDRCFSIADETLFRDAKKDDQAKKAYKLLALLHSECNTIVSLVNDTGTLARDIVDLEENIKTETAKRTEDTLRKIQLDLTRIQEEA
;
A
#
# COMPACT_ATOMS: atom_id res chain seq x y z
N MET A 1 0.97 41.59 -10.25
CA MET A 1 2.32 41.77 -10.84
C MET A 1 3.26 40.68 -10.37
N GLU A 2 3.39 40.46 -9.05
CA GLU A 2 4.17 39.37 -8.40
C GLU A 2 4.04 37.98 -9.06
N GLU A 3 2.86 37.59 -9.56
CA GLU A 3 2.65 36.33 -10.29
C GLU A 3 3.54 36.19 -11.54
N VAL A 4 3.79 37.28 -12.26
CA VAL A 4 4.62 37.30 -13.47
C VAL A 4 6.10 37.11 -13.10
N ASP A 5 6.54 37.75 -12.02
CA ASP A 5 7.90 37.63 -11.50
C ASP A 5 8.14 36.22 -10.96
N SER A 6 7.16 35.65 -10.25
CA SER A 6 7.17 34.26 -9.78
C SER A 6 7.35 33.26 -10.93
N ILE A 7 6.67 33.48 -12.07
CA ILE A 7 6.82 32.65 -13.27
C ILE A 7 8.22 32.80 -13.88
N ILE A 8 8.70 34.04 -14.05
CA ILE A 8 10.03 34.31 -14.62
C ILE A 8 11.13 33.71 -13.74
N LEU A 9 11.08 33.94 -12.42
CA LEU A 9 12.03 33.39 -11.45
C LEU A 9 12.03 31.86 -11.46
N HIS A 10 10.87 31.20 -11.55
CA HIS A 10 10.78 29.75 -11.69
C HIS A 10 11.48 29.24 -12.96
N PHE A 11 11.28 29.89 -14.11
CA PHE A 11 11.97 29.54 -15.35
C PHE A 11 13.48 29.80 -15.30
N LEU A 12 13.93 30.88 -14.66
CA LEU A 12 15.36 31.15 -14.49
C LEU A 12 16.04 30.13 -13.55
N ARG A 13 15.39 29.75 -12.43
CA ARG A 13 15.84 28.63 -11.58
C ARG A 13 15.89 27.31 -12.38
N SER A 14 14.91 27.07 -13.26
CA SER A 14 14.89 25.90 -14.16
C SER A 14 16.02 25.87 -15.20
N LEU A 15 16.65 27.01 -15.50
CA LEU A 15 17.84 27.12 -16.38
C LEU A 15 19.16 26.97 -15.59
N ASN A 16 19.11 26.49 -14.34
CA ASN A 16 20.27 26.26 -13.47
C ASN A 16 21.07 27.53 -13.15
N ILE A 17 20.38 28.68 -13.07
CA ILE A 17 20.94 29.96 -12.62
C ILE A 17 20.76 30.05 -11.09
N ASN A 18 21.83 30.39 -10.37
CA ASN A 18 21.84 30.39 -8.91
C ASN A 18 21.14 31.64 -8.33
N ILE A 19 19.82 31.58 -8.18
CA ILE A 19 18.98 32.65 -7.62
C ILE A 19 18.48 32.21 -6.24
N ASN A 20 18.76 33.02 -5.21
CA ASN A 20 18.31 32.77 -3.84
C ASN A 20 16.78 32.57 -3.77
N ASP A 21 16.33 31.55 -3.03
CA ASP A 21 14.91 31.18 -2.99
C ASP A 21 14.00 32.26 -2.40
N GLU A 22 14.54 33.12 -1.53
CA GLU A 22 13.82 34.19 -0.82
C GLU A 22 13.41 35.38 -1.70
N ILE A 23 14.07 35.58 -2.85
CA ILE A 23 13.78 36.66 -3.81
C ILE A 23 12.44 36.39 -4.49
N LYS A 24 11.54 37.37 -4.48
CA LYS A 24 10.17 37.28 -5.03
C LYS A 24 9.92 38.24 -6.19
N ASN A 25 10.63 39.37 -6.24
CA ASN A 25 10.45 40.39 -7.27
C ASN A 25 11.68 40.49 -8.17
N ILE A 26 11.51 40.82 -9.45
CA ILE A 26 12.61 40.99 -10.40
C ILE A 26 13.54 42.17 -10.01
N ASN A 27 13.03 43.16 -9.30
CA ASN A 27 13.78 44.33 -8.80
C ASN A 27 14.81 43.96 -7.70
N GLU A 28 14.62 42.84 -7.00
CA GLU A 28 15.56 42.34 -5.98
C GLU A 28 16.78 41.61 -6.60
N LEU A 29 16.79 41.37 -7.92
CA LEU A 29 17.90 40.70 -8.61
C LEU A 29 19.05 41.68 -8.92
N PRO A 30 20.30 41.38 -8.52
CA PRO A 30 21.43 42.24 -8.87
C PRO A 30 21.80 42.14 -10.36
N VAL A 31 22.26 43.24 -10.95
CA VAL A 31 22.68 43.39 -12.37
C VAL A 31 23.48 42.22 -12.92
N HIS A 32 24.39 41.62 -12.13
CA HIS A 32 25.17 40.45 -12.55
C HIS A 32 24.27 39.26 -12.92
N ILE A 33 23.34 38.90 -12.02
CA ILE A 33 22.42 37.78 -12.20
C ILE A 33 21.44 38.07 -13.35
N ILE A 34 21.03 39.33 -13.55
CA ILE A 34 20.20 39.73 -14.69
C ILE A 34 20.93 39.51 -16.02
N ILE A 35 22.19 39.92 -16.13
CA ILE A 35 22.99 39.79 -17.36
C ILE A 35 23.38 38.32 -17.61
N GLU A 36 23.74 37.58 -16.55
CA GLU A 36 23.99 36.14 -16.59
C GLU A 36 22.74 35.35 -17.02
N SER A 37 21.57 35.73 -16.53
CA SER A 37 20.27 35.17 -16.92
C SER A 37 19.96 35.43 -18.39
N ALA A 38 20.07 36.68 -18.84
CA ALA A 38 19.84 37.05 -20.24
C ALA A 38 20.82 36.33 -21.18
N SER A 39 22.11 36.30 -20.84
CA SER A 39 23.15 35.56 -21.58
C SER A 39 22.87 34.05 -21.63
N THR A 40 22.33 33.47 -20.56
CA THR A 40 22.00 32.04 -20.49
C THR A 40 20.75 31.70 -21.30
N CYS A 41 19.69 32.51 -21.21
CA CYS A 41 18.51 32.38 -22.08
C CYS A 41 18.89 32.49 -23.56
N LEU A 42 19.70 33.48 -23.94
CA LEU A 42 20.18 33.65 -25.32
C LEU A 42 21.02 32.45 -25.79
N SER A 43 21.91 31.93 -24.94
CA SER A 43 22.72 30.72 -25.24
C SER A 43 21.85 29.48 -25.46
N ALA A 44 20.70 29.37 -24.77
CA ALA A 44 19.76 28.26 -24.90
C ALA A 44 18.83 28.42 -26.12
N ILE A 45 18.51 29.65 -26.53
CA ILE A 45 17.76 29.94 -27.77
C ILE A 45 18.63 29.69 -29.01
N ASN A 46 19.90 30.11 -28.98
CA ASN A 46 20.81 29.95 -30.11
C ASN A 46 22.25 29.68 -29.62
N SER A 47 22.64 28.41 -29.65
CA SER A 47 23.95 27.92 -29.23
C SER A 47 25.14 28.40 -30.07
N SER A 48 24.91 29.11 -31.18
CA SER A 48 25.97 29.76 -31.97
C SER A 48 26.39 31.14 -31.44
N ILE A 49 25.56 31.80 -30.61
CA ILE A 49 25.82 33.17 -30.14
C ILE A 49 26.61 33.16 -28.83
N LYS A 50 27.91 33.47 -28.91
CA LYS A 50 28.78 33.60 -27.73
C LYS A 50 28.61 34.97 -27.05
N VAL A 51 27.59 35.09 -26.20
CA VAL A 51 27.44 36.22 -25.26
C VAL A 51 28.36 36.01 -24.05
N THR A 52 28.96 37.09 -23.53
CA THR A 52 29.78 37.05 -22.30
C THR A 52 28.89 36.91 -21.05
N LYS A 53 29.03 35.80 -20.33
CA LYS A 53 28.22 35.50 -19.13
C LYS A 53 28.55 36.37 -17.91
N ASN A 54 29.78 36.85 -17.79
CA ASN A 54 30.28 37.53 -16.60
C ASN A 54 30.44 39.04 -16.87
N LEU A 55 30.04 39.87 -15.91
CA LEU A 55 30.04 41.33 -16.06
C LEU A 55 31.43 41.95 -15.76
N PRO A 56 32.08 42.67 -16.70
CA PRO A 56 33.38 43.30 -16.46
C PRO A 56 33.35 44.35 -15.32
N SER A 57 34.50 44.70 -14.76
CA SER A 57 34.61 45.71 -13.70
C SER A 57 34.43 47.16 -14.21
N GLY A 58 34.93 47.47 -15.40
CA GLY A 58 34.88 48.82 -16.00
C GLY A 58 33.52 49.18 -16.61
N ILE A 59 32.97 50.34 -16.25
CA ILE A 59 31.61 50.77 -16.62
C ILE A 59 31.33 50.76 -18.13
N SER A 60 32.26 51.21 -18.97
CA SER A 60 32.08 51.26 -20.43
C SER A 60 31.89 49.87 -21.04
N HIS A 61 32.63 48.87 -20.56
CA HIS A 61 32.49 47.48 -21.01
C HIS A 61 31.16 46.85 -20.53
N ARG A 62 30.58 47.32 -19.41
CA ARG A 62 29.23 46.90 -18.97
C ARG A 62 28.15 47.40 -19.92
N ILE A 63 28.26 48.67 -20.35
CA ILE A 63 27.36 49.28 -21.32
C ILE A 63 27.45 48.55 -22.66
N GLU A 64 28.66 48.23 -23.13
CA GLU A 64 28.89 47.48 -24.36
C GLU A 64 28.27 46.08 -24.33
N VAL A 65 28.53 45.29 -23.29
CA VAL A 65 27.95 43.93 -23.12
C VAL A 65 26.41 43.97 -23.06
N ALA A 66 25.83 44.92 -22.30
CA ALA A 66 24.38 45.05 -22.22
C ALA A 66 23.76 45.57 -23.53
N SER A 67 24.47 46.41 -24.29
CA SER A 67 24.05 46.83 -25.63
C SER A 67 24.14 45.69 -26.65
N GLN A 68 25.12 44.79 -26.52
CA GLN A 68 25.22 43.57 -27.34
C GLN A 68 24.04 42.63 -27.07
N ILE A 69 23.70 42.41 -25.80
CA ILE A 69 22.50 41.63 -25.40
C ILE A 69 21.22 42.27 -25.95
N ALA A 70 21.08 43.60 -25.84
CA ALA A 70 19.92 44.32 -26.38
C ALA A 70 19.80 44.19 -27.91
N SER A 71 20.92 44.25 -28.65
CA SER A 71 20.94 44.00 -30.10
C SER A 71 20.45 42.59 -30.41
N VAL A 72 21.04 41.56 -29.80
CA VAL A 72 20.65 40.16 -30.05
C VAL A 72 19.17 39.91 -29.72
N CYS A 73 18.61 40.55 -28.70
CA CYS A 73 17.16 40.50 -28.42
C CYS A 73 16.32 41.11 -29.56
N LYS A 74 16.75 42.23 -30.15
CA LYS A 74 16.09 42.84 -31.32
C LYS A 74 16.25 41.96 -32.58
N ASP A 75 17.44 41.41 -32.81
CA ASP A 75 17.74 40.51 -33.93
C ASP A 75 16.90 39.21 -33.88
N LEU A 76 16.52 38.74 -32.69
CA LEU A 76 15.58 37.63 -32.48
C LEU A 76 14.10 37.99 -32.75
N GLY A 77 13.81 39.25 -33.09
CA GLY A 77 12.47 39.73 -33.44
C GLY A 77 11.66 40.31 -32.27
N TYR A 78 12.31 40.83 -31.23
CA TYR A 78 11.63 41.58 -30.18
C TYR A 78 11.12 42.93 -30.71
N LYS A 79 9.88 43.30 -30.37
CA LYS A 79 9.14 44.41 -31.00
C LYS A 79 9.23 45.75 -30.28
N ASN A 80 9.53 45.75 -28.99
CA ASN A 80 9.59 46.97 -28.18
C ASN A 80 11.05 47.44 -28.11
N ASP A 81 11.29 48.70 -27.71
CA ASP A 81 12.65 49.15 -27.53
C ASP A 81 13.32 48.52 -26.30
N VAL A 82 14.60 48.17 -26.48
CA VAL A 82 15.50 47.64 -25.46
C VAL A 82 16.84 48.31 -25.68
N GLY A 83 17.51 48.67 -24.59
CA GLY A 83 18.88 49.17 -24.61
C GLY A 83 19.69 48.65 -23.44
N TYR A 84 20.94 49.12 -23.33
CA TYR A 84 21.78 48.83 -22.17
C TYR A 84 21.13 49.29 -20.85
N GLN A 85 20.29 50.34 -20.91
CA GLN A 85 19.61 50.93 -19.75
C GLN A 85 18.63 49.94 -19.09
N THR A 86 17.90 49.16 -19.89
CA THR A 86 16.97 48.11 -19.43
C THR A 86 17.64 47.13 -18.46
N PHE A 87 18.89 46.74 -18.74
CA PHE A 87 19.65 45.77 -17.95
C PHE A 87 20.53 46.39 -16.84
N LEU A 88 21.07 47.60 -17.04
CA LEU A 88 21.93 48.25 -16.04
C LEU A 88 21.15 49.03 -14.95
N TYR A 89 19.97 49.55 -15.29
CA TYR A 89 19.19 50.45 -14.43
C TYR A 89 17.81 49.87 -14.04
N HIS A 90 17.62 48.56 -14.21
CA HIS A 90 16.47 47.79 -13.69
C HIS A 90 15.10 48.37 -14.07
N ASN A 91 14.87 48.72 -15.34
CA ASN A 91 13.53 49.13 -15.78
C ASN A 91 12.58 47.92 -15.73
N GLU A 92 11.84 47.79 -14.63
CA GLU A 92 10.98 46.64 -14.36
C GLU A 92 10.06 46.27 -15.54
N CYS A 93 9.41 47.26 -16.16
CA CYS A 93 8.41 47.03 -17.20
C CYS A 93 9.05 46.44 -18.46
N GLU A 94 10.17 46.99 -18.91
CA GLU A 94 10.92 46.48 -20.06
C GLU A 94 11.57 45.13 -19.74
N LEU A 95 12.24 45.02 -18.59
CA LEU A 95 13.00 43.84 -18.19
C LEU A 95 12.09 42.60 -18.04
N ARG A 96 10.91 42.78 -17.44
CA ARG A 96 9.85 41.77 -17.30
C ARG A 96 9.30 41.34 -18.67
N GLN A 97 9.13 42.25 -19.62
CA GLN A 97 8.73 41.93 -21.00
C GLN A 97 9.83 41.19 -21.79
N VAL A 98 11.09 41.62 -21.65
CA VAL A 98 12.25 41.00 -22.32
C VAL A 98 12.45 39.57 -21.82
N PHE A 99 12.42 39.33 -20.50
CA PHE A 99 12.52 37.97 -19.97
C PHE A 99 11.34 37.09 -20.39
N MET A 100 10.10 37.61 -20.43
CA MET A 100 8.95 36.84 -20.93
C MET A 100 9.16 36.42 -22.39
N PHE A 101 9.57 37.34 -23.28
CA PHE A 101 9.87 37.04 -24.67
C PHE A 101 11.00 36.01 -24.83
N LEU A 102 12.07 36.12 -24.04
CA LEU A 102 13.15 35.14 -24.05
C LEU A 102 12.65 33.75 -23.62
N ILE A 103 11.83 33.67 -22.57
CA ILE A 103 11.23 32.42 -22.07
C ILE A 103 10.27 31.77 -23.09
N GLU A 104 9.47 32.57 -23.81
CA GLU A 104 8.65 32.09 -24.95
C GLU A 104 9.52 31.54 -26.10
N ARG A 105 10.72 32.11 -26.30
CA ARG A 105 11.62 31.75 -27.39
C ARG A 105 12.48 30.53 -27.11
N LEU A 106 12.75 30.19 -25.85
CA LEU A 106 13.47 28.97 -25.43
C LEU A 106 12.97 27.71 -26.17
N PRO A 107 13.83 26.68 -26.37
CA PRO A 107 13.45 25.40 -26.96
C PRO A 107 12.65 24.53 -25.97
N ASN A 108 11.46 24.99 -25.58
CA ASN A 108 10.53 24.25 -24.73
C ASN A 108 9.93 23.04 -25.46
N GLU A 109 9.82 21.89 -24.79
CA GLU A 109 9.17 20.64 -25.28
C GLU A 109 7.64 20.74 -25.46
N GLY A 110 7.12 21.92 -25.77
CA GLY A 110 5.68 22.23 -25.68
C GLY A 110 5.22 23.44 -26.47
N LYS A 111 5.81 23.72 -27.64
CA LYS A 111 5.36 24.83 -28.50
C LYS A 111 4.01 24.52 -29.15
N GLN A 112 2.95 24.93 -28.45
CA GLN A 112 1.62 25.19 -28.99
C GLN A 112 1.72 26.09 -30.24
N VAL A 113 0.97 25.75 -31.28
CA VAL A 113 0.79 26.60 -32.47
C VAL A 113 -0.70 26.78 -32.72
N SER A 114 -1.13 28.04 -32.73
CA SER A 114 -2.44 28.58 -33.15
C SER A 114 -3.66 27.62 -33.24
N ALA A 115 -4.53 27.71 -32.22
CA ALA A 115 -5.98 27.75 -32.38
C ALA A 115 -6.70 26.65 -33.22
N SER A 116 -6.74 25.40 -32.73
CA SER A 116 -7.91 24.53 -32.95
C SER A 116 -8.04 23.40 -31.91
N LEU A 117 -9.17 23.39 -31.20
CA LEU A 117 -9.70 22.33 -30.31
C LEU A 117 -8.80 21.81 -29.14
N PRO A 118 -9.40 21.17 -28.11
CA PRO A 118 -8.69 20.85 -26.88
C PRO A 118 -8.05 19.45 -26.84
N SER A 119 -6.78 19.42 -26.43
CA SER A 119 -6.11 18.30 -25.74
C SER A 119 -6.21 16.91 -26.39
N ALA A 120 -5.18 16.55 -27.15
CA ALA A 120 -4.86 15.15 -27.45
C ALA A 120 -4.60 14.40 -26.12
N ASN A 121 -5.63 13.73 -25.62
CA ASN A 121 -5.54 12.92 -24.42
C ASN A 121 -4.53 11.78 -24.67
N LYS A 122 -3.70 11.41 -23.69
CA LYS A 122 -2.88 10.18 -23.79
C LYS A 122 -3.74 8.95 -24.11
N LYS A 123 -5.01 8.97 -23.71
CA LYS A 123 -6.07 8.00 -24.04
C LYS A 123 -6.60 8.06 -25.49
N SER A 124 -6.59 9.21 -26.16
CA SER A 124 -6.95 9.29 -27.59
C SER A 124 -5.78 8.89 -28.47
N LEU A 125 -4.56 9.27 -28.10
CA LEU A 125 -3.32 8.85 -28.80
C LEU A 125 -3.16 7.32 -28.71
N LEU A 126 -3.24 6.75 -27.50
CA LEU A 126 -3.27 5.29 -27.31
C LEU A 126 -4.42 4.59 -28.07
N LYS A 127 -5.61 5.20 -28.17
CA LYS A 127 -6.71 4.66 -28.97
C LYS A 127 -6.40 4.68 -30.47
N GLN A 128 -5.73 5.72 -30.95
CA GLN A 128 -5.29 5.84 -32.34
C GLN A 128 -4.20 4.82 -32.64
N ASP A 129 -3.23 4.63 -31.75
CA ASP A 129 -2.19 3.60 -31.87
C ASP A 129 -2.77 2.18 -31.86
N ILE A 130 -3.71 1.89 -30.95
CA ILE A 130 -4.46 0.61 -30.93
C ILE A 130 -5.26 0.42 -32.23
N SER A 131 -5.95 1.46 -32.71
CA SER A 131 -6.71 1.39 -33.96
C SER A 131 -5.81 1.16 -35.18
N ASN A 132 -4.64 1.80 -35.21
CA ASN A 132 -3.62 1.61 -36.25
C ASN A 132 -3.05 0.18 -36.18
N LYS A 133 -2.73 -0.32 -34.98
CA LYS A 133 -2.18 -1.67 -34.79
C LYS A 133 -3.17 -2.76 -35.18
N ILE A 134 -4.45 -2.61 -34.82
CA ILE A 134 -5.53 -3.51 -35.26
C ILE A 134 -5.70 -3.42 -36.79
N ALA A 135 -5.59 -2.22 -37.40
CA ALA A 135 -5.66 -2.06 -38.85
C ALA A 135 -4.43 -2.59 -39.61
N GLU A 136 -3.28 -2.75 -38.95
CA GLU A 136 -2.13 -3.50 -39.47
C GLU A 136 -2.34 -5.02 -39.33
N GLU A 137 -2.79 -5.49 -38.17
CA GLU A 137 -3.00 -6.92 -37.92
C GLU A 137 -4.14 -7.51 -38.76
N LEU A 138 -5.22 -6.74 -39.02
CA LEU A 138 -6.28 -7.11 -39.98
C LEU A 138 -5.82 -7.15 -41.44
N LYS A 139 -4.66 -6.58 -41.78
CA LYS A 139 -4.01 -6.72 -43.10
C LYS A 139 -3.01 -7.87 -43.13
N SER A 140 -2.66 -8.44 -41.97
CA SER A 140 -1.85 -9.65 -41.88
C SER A 140 -2.74 -10.90 -42.01
N ILE A 141 -2.19 -11.97 -42.57
CA ILE A 141 -2.88 -13.27 -42.58
C ILE A 141 -2.95 -13.77 -41.14
N TRP A 142 -4.16 -14.05 -40.63
CA TRP A 142 -4.33 -14.56 -39.28
C TRP A 142 -3.77 -15.98 -39.18
N ILE A 143 -2.71 -16.12 -38.38
CA ILE A 143 -2.04 -17.39 -38.09
C ILE A 143 -2.32 -17.76 -36.63
N PRO A 144 -2.80 -19.00 -36.34
CA PRO A 144 -3.03 -19.47 -34.97
C PRO A 144 -1.80 -19.30 -34.06
N PRO A 145 -1.95 -18.99 -32.76
CA PRO A 145 -0.81 -18.76 -31.86
C PRO A 145 0.20 -19.91 -31.80
N CYS A 146 -0.27 -21.16 -31.89
CA CYS A 146 0.58 -22.36 -31.94
C CYS A 146 1.44 -22.51 -33.21
N CYS A 147 1.20 -21.69 -34.24
CA CYS A 147 1.91 -21.72 -35.52
C CYS A 147 2.80 -20.48 -35.75
N LYS A 148 2.91 -19.56 -34.79
CA LYS A 148 3.83 -18.41 -34.88
C LYS A 148 5.22 -18.80 -34.34
N PRO A 149 6.32 -18.57 -35.09
CA PRO A 149 7.66 -18.78 -34.55
C PRO A 149 7.94 -17.78 -33.42
N ASN A 150 8.50 -18.25 -32.31
CA ASN A 150 8.66 -17.49 -31.06
C ASN A 150 9.29 -16.10 -31.26
N SER A 151 8.48 -15.05 -31.16
CA SER A 151 8.95 -13.68 -30.95
C SER A 151 9.01 -13.38 -29.47
N ASN A 152 10.21 -13.31 -28.90
CA ASN A 152 10.42 -12.98 -27.48
C ASN A 152 9.97 -11.54 -27.16
N ARG A 153 8.71 -11.36 -26.77
CA ARG A 153 8.17 -10.14 -26.15
C ARG A 153 7.26 -10.49 -24.99
N ILE A 154 7.40 -9.76 -23.89
CA ILE A 154 6.56 -9.87 -22.70
C ILE A 154 5.15 -9.37 -23.07
N GLY A 155 4.12 -10.18 -22.77
CA GLY A 155 2.72 -9.75 -22.91
C GLY A 155 1.70 -10.89 -22.86
N ASP A 156 1.96 -11.99 -23.57
CA ASP A 156 0.94 -13.01 -23.83
C ASP A 156 0.82 -14.05 -22.71
N PHE A 157 -0.43 -14.41 -22.39
CA PHE A 157 -0.77 -15.42 -21.40
C PHE A 157 -0.34 -16.82 -21.87
N SER A 158 0.72 -17.38 -21.27
CA SER A 158 0.94 -18.82 -21.32
C SER A 158 -0.18 -19.51 -20.56
N THR A 159 -1.08 -20.20 -21.26
CA THR A 159 -1.98 -21.18 -20.62
C THR A 159 -1.14 -22.18 -19.84
N ILE A 160 -1.57 -22.51 -18.62
CA ILE A 160 -0.74 -23.22 -17.63
C ILE A 160 -0.26 -24.57 -18.19
N GLY A 161 0.99 -24.58 -18.65
CA GLY A 161 1.73 -25.82 -18.91
C GLY A 161 2.03 -26.47 -17.57
N VAL A 162 1.38 -27.60 -17.29
CA VAL A 162 1.78 -28.46 -16.18
C VAL A 162 3.20 -28.94 -16.48
N ASN A 163 4.14 -28.67 -15.58
CA ASN A 163 5.54 -29.14 -15.67
C ASN A 163 5.63 -30.65 -15.40
N THR A 164 4.99 -31.46 -16.23
CA THR A 164 5.29 -32.88 -16.36
C THR A 164 6.64 -33.00 -17.04
N SER A 165 7.67 -33.32 -16.27
CA SER A 165 9.01 -33.57 -16.78
C SER A 165 8.96 -34.70 -17.81
N GLN A 166 9.20 -34.40 -19.09
CA GLN A 166 9.27 -35.41 -20.14
C GLN A 166 10.60 -36.17 -20.08
N SER A 167 10.72 -37.03 -19.07
CA SER A 167 11.53 -38.25 -19.22
C SER A 167 10.92 -39.05 -20.38
N GLN A 168 11.68 -39.24 -21.46
CA GLN A 168 11.27 -40.15 -22.54
C GLN A 168 11.19 -41.57 -22.00
N ILE A 169 9.96 -42.08 -21.82
CA ILE A 169 9.72 -43.50 -21.54
C ILE A 169 8.71 -43.99 -22.57
N ASN A 170 9.21 -44.59 -23.65
CA ASN A 170 8.37 -45.32 -24.59
C ASN A 170 7.92 -46.63 -23.91
N LEU A 171 6.66 -46.71 -23.50
CA LEU A 171 5.99 -47.99 -23.23
C LEU A 171 5.09 -48.33 -24.42
N SER A 172 5.29 -49.50 -25.02
CA SER A 172 4.37 -50.06 -26.01
C SER A 172 3.11 -50.62 -25.34
N ASP A 173 1.97 -50.54 -26.04
CA ASP A 173 0.64 -50.81 -25.49
C ASP A 173 0.46 -52.21 -24.88
N GLU A 174 1.25 -53.21 -25.33
CA GLU A 174 1.20 -54.59 -24.85
C GLU A 174 1.46 -54.72 -23.33
N GLN A 175 2.31 -53.86 -22.74
CA GLN A 175 2.59 -53.88 -21.30
C GLN A 175 1.41 -53.37 -20.44
N VAL A 176 0.48 -52.61 -21.04
CA VAL A 176 -0.73 -52.13 -20.35
C VAL A 176 -1.76 -53.26 -20.24
N ILE A 177 -1.87 -54.08 -21.29
CA ILE A 177 -2.85 -55.17 -21.38
C ILE A 177 -2.55 -56.28 -20.35
N GLU A 178 -1.29 -56.67 -20.16
CA GLU A 178 -0.92 -57.72 -19.21
C GLU A 178 -1.31 -57.37 -17.76
N LYS A 179 -1.12 -56.09 -17.36
CA LYS A 179 -1.40 -55.64 -15.99
C LYS A 179 -2.89 -55.48 -15.70
N LEU A 180 -3.72 -55.21 -16.70
CA LEU A 180 -5.18 -55.14 -16.54
C LEU A 180 -5.83 -56.52 -16.37
N LEU A 181 -5.25 -57.58 -16.95
CA LEU A 181 -5.74 -58.95 -16.77
C LEU A 181 -5.51 -59.46 -15.33
N LYS A 182 -4.32 -59.24 -14.76
CA LYS A 182 -3.96 -59.72 -13.40
C LYS A 182 -4.81 -59.14 -12.25
N ILE A 183 -5.44 -57.98 -12.45
CA ILE A 183 -6.35 -57.38 -11.45
C ILE A 183 -7.72 -58.09 -11.43
N LYS A 184 -8.10 -58.78 -12.52
CA LYS A 184 -9.41 -59.42 -12.68
C LYS A 184 -9.53 -60.81 -12.03
N GLU A 185 -8.40 -61.44 -11.67
CA GLU A 185 -8.36 -62.77 -11.06
C GLU A 185 -8.45 -62.73 -9.53
N LEU A 186 -8.01 -61.62 -8.91
CA LEU A 186 -7.95 -61.45 -7.44
C LEU A 186 -9.31 -61.22 -6.76
N SER A 187 -10.42 -61.22 -7.51
CA SER A 187 -11.77 -60.93 -6.98
C SER A 187 -12.68 -62.16 -6.86
N LYS A 188 -12.13 -63.38 -6.80
CA LYS A 188 -12.92 -64.64 -6.73
C LYS A 188 -12.30 -65.72 -5.81
N THR A 189 -12.25 -65.52 -4.49
CA THR A 189 -12.12 -66.65 -3.52
C THR A 189 -12.38 -66.22 -2.07
N SER A 190 -13.45 -66.72 -1.43
CA SER A 190 -13.59 -66.78 0.05
C SER A 190 -14.83 -67.60 0.46
N VAL A 191 -14.65 -68.78 1.09
CA VAL A 191 -15.77 -69.64 1.55
C VAL A 191 -15.44 -70.38 2.87
N SER A 192 -16.02 -69.88 3.98
CA SER A 192 -16.62 -70.62 5.13
C SER A 192 -15.82 -71.38 6.23
N LEU A 193 -16.47 -71.43 7.43
CA LEU A 193 -16.44 -72.41 8.57
C LEU A 193 -15.43 -72.34 9.76
N LYS A 194 -15.94 -71.92 10.95
CA LYS A 194 -16.10 -72.57 12.33
C LYS A 194 -15.15 -73.74 12.77
N SER A 195 -14.93 -74.22 14.03
CA SER A 195 -15.36 -74.06 15.48
C SER A 195 -14.56 -75.09 16.37
N SER A 196 -14.50 -75.20 17.74
CA SER A 196 -14.76 -74.39 18.98
C SER A 196 -14.29 -75.15 20.28
N GLU A 197 -14.26 -74.48 21.46
CA GLU A 197 -14.39 -74.96 22.90
C GLU A 197 -13.53 -76.07 23.62
N GLN A 198 -13.02 -75.71 24.84
CA GLN A 198 -13.09 -76.27 26.25
C GLN A 198 -13.26 -77.79 26.63
N VAL A 199 -12.99 -78.34 27.86
CA VAL A 199 -12.06 -78.12 29.05
C VAL A 199 -12.32 -79.17 30.21
N LYS A 200 -11.60 -79.11 31.38
CA LYS A 200 -11.95 -79.58 32.79
C LYS A 200 -11.29 -80.84 33.49
N GLN A 201 -11.61 -81.08 34.79
CA GLN A 201 -11.03 -81.95 35.89
C GLN A 201 -12.15 -82.30 36.96
N PRO A 202 -12.01 -82.87 38.24
CA PRO A 202 -10.86 -83.27 39.14
C PRO A 202 -11.07 -84.50 40.14
N SER A 203 -10.28 -84.56 41.27
CA SER A 203 -10.49 -85.20 42.64
C SER A 203 -10.41 -86.77 42.85
N THR A 204 -10.50 -87.45 44.03
CA THR A 204 -11.01 -87.19 45.44
C THR A 204 -10.61 -88.26 46.54
N ASN A 205 -10.53 -87.91 47.87
CA ASN A 205 -10.78 -88.70 49.15
C ASN A 205 -9.90 -89.96 49.57
N GLU A 206 -9.89 -90.62 50.78
CA GLU A 206 -10.56 -90.55 52.15
C GLU A 206 -9.93 -91.40 53.34
N GLN A 207 -10.35 -91.20 54.63
CA GLN A 207 -10.47 -92.13 55.85
C GLN A 207 -9.24 -92.77 56.61
N THR A 208 -9.23 -93.49 57.80
CA THR A 208 -9.93 -93.66 59.16
C THR A 208 -9.11 -94.66 60.10
N VAL A 209 -9.29 -95.07 61.41
CA VAL A 209 -9.85 -94.61 62.76
C VAL A 209 -9.49 -95.57 63.97
N VAL A 210 -8.90 -95.05 65.09
CA VAL A 210 -9.04 -95.37 66.59
C VAL A 210 -8.79 -96.89 67.07
N GLU A 211 -8.74 -97.45 68.32
CA GLU A 211 -9.15 -97.16 69.74
C GLU A 211 -8.26 -97.71 70.94
N LYS A 212 -8.79 -98.51 71.92
CA LYS A 212 -8.34 -98.78 73.36
C LYS A 212 -8.64 -100.25 73.83
N PRO A 213 -8.58 -100.80 75.12
CA PRO A 213 -8.55 -100.20 76.51
C PRO A 213 -7.85 -100.94 77.73
N GLU A 214 -7.86 -100.28 78.94
CA GLU A 214 -7.91 -100.79 80.37
C GLU A 214 -6.76 -101.69 81.01
N VAL A 215 -6.50 -101.87 82.35
CA VAL A 215 -6.68 -101.07 83.65
C VAL A 215 -6.34 -101.89 84.98
N LYS A 216 -6.46 -101.26 86.20
CA LYS A 216 -6.68 -101.79 87.61
C LYS A 216 -5.50 -102.62 88.26
N GLN A 217 -5.32 -102.82 89.59
CA GLN A 217 -6.04 -102.45 90.85
C GLN A 217 -5.09 -102.31 92.12
N ASP A 218 -5.63 -102.45 93.36
CA ASP A 218 -5.06 -102.28 94.74
C ASP A 218 -5.82 -103.31 95.70
N PRO A 219 -5.62 -103.54 97.05
CA PRO A 219 -4.84 -102.86 98.11
C PRO A 219 -4.20 -103.73 99.28
N ASN A 220 -3.73 -103.14 100.41
CA ASN A 220 -3.83 -103.74 101.78
C ASN A 220 -2.66 -103.57 102.82
N LYS A 221 -1.67 -104.47 102.90
CA LYS A 221 -0.51 -104.32 103.82
C LYS A 221 0.81 -104.24 103.07
N SER A 222 0.86 -105.03 102.00
CA SER A 222 1.38 -104.59 100.72
C SER A 222 1.06 -103.13 100.41
N LEU A 223 -0.04 -102.47 100.84
CA LEU A 223 -0.34 -101.07 100.45
C LEU A 223 0.82 -100.07 100.57
N LYS A 224 1.82 -100.25 101.45
CA LYS A 224 3.05 -99.46 101.34
C LYS A 224 3.88 -99.88 100.14
N GLU A 225 4.34 -101.13 100.09
CA GLU A 225 5.09 -101.76 98.99
C GLU A 225 4.36 -101.70 97.63
N LEU A 226 3.03 -101.60 97.63
CA LEU A 226 2.11 -101.64 96.50
C LEU A 226 1.70 -100.23 96.09
N LYS A 227 1.70 -99.24 97.00
CA LYS A 227 1.78 -97.82 96.61
C LYS A 227 3.16 -97.47 96.10
N GLU A 228 4.21 -98.05 96.65
CA GLU A 228 5.59 -97.85 96.23
C GLU A 228 5.83 -98.54 94.88
N MET A 229 5.38 -99.79 94.70
CA MET A 229 5.28 -100.42 93.38
C MET A 229 4.31 -99.68 92.46
N ALA A 230 3.17 -99.12 92.90
CA ALA A 230 2.31 -98.33 92.03
C ALA A 230 2.92 -96.97 91.66
N ILE A 231 3.75 -96.37 92.52
CA ILE A 231 4.53 -95.17 92.22
C ILE A 231 5.65 -95.53 91.22
N VAL A 232 6.36 -96.63 91.40
CA VAL A 232 7.41 -97.10 90.48
C VAL A 232 6.83 -97.58 89.15
N LEU A 233 5.70 -98.31 89.16
CA LEU A 233 4.98 -98.72 87.95
C LEU A 233 4.32 -97.53 87.26
N ARG A 234 3.87 -96.52 87.99
CA ARG A 234 3.36 -95.28 87.39
C ARG A 234 4.47 -94.43 86.84
N GLN A 235 5.60 -94.26 87.55
CA GLN A 235 6.81 -93.66 86.96
C GLN A 235 7.25 -94.42 85.71
N LYS A 236 7.17 -95.76 85.70
CA LYS A 236 7.49 -96.57 84.52
C LYS A 236 6.44 -96.45 83.41
N LEU A 237 5.17 -96.25 83.75
CA LEU A 237 4.10 -95.93 82.80
C LEU A 237 4.34 -94.54 82.20
N ASP A 238 4.60 -93.53 83.03
CA ASP A 238 4.87 -92.15 82.66
C ASP A 238 6.15 -92.08 81.77
N THR A 239 7.19 -92.87 82.06
CA THR A 239 8.36 -92.98 81.17
C THR A 239 8.02 -93.69 79.86
N LEU A 240 7.29 -94.81 79.87
CA LEU A 240 6.87 -95.51 78.64
C LEU A 240 5.91 -94.68 77.78
N GLU A 241 5.07 -93.86 78.40
CA GLU A 241 4.21 -92.88 77.72
C GLU A 241 5.03 -91.72 77.15
N SER A 242 6.08 -91.27 77.86
CA SER A 242 7.03 -90.30 77.30
C SER A 242 7.85 -90.88 76.14
N GLU A 243 8.31 -92.14 76.22
CA GLU A 243 9.04 -92.85 75.16
C GLU A 243 8.14 -93.10 73.95
N LYS A 244 6.88 -93.49 74.16
CA LYS A 244 5.86 -93.58 73.10
C LYS A 244 5.65 -92.22 72.43
N ASN A 245 5.49 -91.16 73.21
CA ASN A 245 5.25 -89.82 72.66
C ASN A 245 6.47 -89.29 71.90
N VAL A 246 7.70 -89.62 72.32
CA VAL A 246 8.92 -89.36 71.55
C VAL A 246 8.92 -90.16 70.24
N MET A 247 8.71 -91.47 70.29
CA MET A 247 8.65 -92.30 69.07
C MET A 247 7.53 -91.88 68.11
N GLU A 248 6.39 -91.39 68.60
CA GLU A 248 5.27 -90.93 67.77
C GLU A 248 5.58 -89.57 67.11
N VAL A 249 6.34 -88.70 67.78
CA VAL A 249 6.92 -87.49 67.18
C VAL A 249 8.00 -87.83 66.15
N GLU A 250 8.93 -88.74 66.48
CA GLU A 250 9.98 -89.20 65.56
C GLU A 250 9.38 -89.88 64.32
N TYR A 251 8.35 -90.72 64.49
CA TYR A 251 7.60 -91.33 63.39
C TYR A 251 6.89 -90.28 62.53
N SER A 252 6.21 -89.30 63.14
CA SER A 252 5.58 -88.19 62.39
C SER A 252 6.61 -87.34 61.63
N GLN A 253 7.80 -87.15 62.19
CA GLN A 253 8.89 -86.40 61.57
C GLN A 253 9.58 -87.20 60.46
N ALA A 254 9.76 -88.51 60.64
CA ALA A 254 10.23 -89.43 59.62
C ALA A 254 9.24 -89.50 58.44
N GLN A 255 7.93 -89.66 58.71
CA GLN A 255 6.90 -89.67 57.67
C GLN A 255 6.87 -88.35 56.88
N LYS A 256 6.92 -87.19 57.55
CA LYS A 256 7.04 -85.87 56.89
C LYS A 256 8.37 -85.64 56.16
N SER A 257 9.39 -86.45 56.40
CA SER A 257 10.64 -86.46 55.63
C SER A 257 10.53 -87.37 54.41
N TYR A 258 9.86 -88.52 54.54
CA TYR A 258 9.53 -89.43 53.46
C TYR A 258 8.58 -88.78 52.44
N GLU A 259 7.50 -88.14 52.89
CA GLU A 259 6.55 -87.40 52.03
C GLU A 259 7.25 -86.29 51.23
N ARG A 260 8.26 -85.63 51.82
CA ARG A 260 9.10 -84.64 51.14
C ARG A 260 10.02 -85.30 50.12
N ALA A 261 10.73 -86.36 50.51
CA ALA A 261 11.61 -87.10 49.61
C ALA A 261 10.83 -87.71 48.42
N GLU A 262 9.60 -88.17 48.62
CA GLU A 262 8.72 -88.67 47.56
C GLU A 262 8.24 -87.53 46.63
N ALA A 263 7.92 -86.36 47.18
CA ALA A 263 7.57 -85.18 46.38
C ALA A 263 8.77 -84.66 45.55
N ASP A 264 9.96 -84.61 46.16
CA ASP A 264 11.21 -84.24 45.48
C ASP A 264 11.60 -85.27 44.42
N LEU A 265 11.45 -86.57 44.70
CA LEU A 265 11.71 -87.65 43.74
C LEU A 265 10.71 -87.65 42.59
N LYS A 266 9.43 -87.30 42.83
CA LYS A 266 8.44 -87.05 41.76
C LYS A 266 8.79 -85.80 40.94
N ASN A 267 9.29 -84.74 41.56
CA ASN A 267 9.75 -83.55 40.85
C ASN A 267 10.95 -83.88 39.94
N VAL A 268 11.95 -84.59 40.47
CA VAL A 268 13.09 -85.11 39.71
C VAL A 268 12.64 -86.05 38.58
N HIS A 269 11.71 -86.97 38.83
CA HIS A 269 11.17 -87.86 37.79
C HIS A 269 10.41 -87.10 36.69
N ASN A 270 9.62 -86.08 37.03
CA ASN A 270 8.97 -85.20 36.07
C ASN A 270 10.00 -84.43 35.22
N ILE A 271 11.07 -83.95 35.84
CA ILE A 271 12.19 -83.28 35.15
C ILE A 271 12.88 -84.26 34.18
N LEU A 272 13.27 -85.46 34.63
CA LEU A 272 13.87 -86.49 33.76
C LEU A 272 12.94 -86.90 32.60
N THR A 273 11.64 -87.03 32.87
CA THR A 273 10.63 -87.35 31.84
C THR A 273 10.52 -86.21 30.82
N SER A 274 10.55 -84.95 31.26
CA SER A 274 10.56 -83.77 30.35
C SER A 274 11.84 -83.66 29.51
N ILE A 275 12.94 -84.26 29.98
CA ILE A 275 14.24 -84.37 29.29
C ILE A 275 14.30 -85.61 28.37
N GLY A 276 13.34 -86.54 28.50
CA GLY A 276 13.21 -87.73 27.65
C GLY A 276 13.96 -88.97 28.17
N VAL A 277 14.16 -89.10 29.48
CA VAL A 277 14.74 -90.30 30.13
C VAL A 277 13.60 -91.13 30.74
N THR A 278 13.20 -92.20 30.05
CA THR A 278 12.14 -93.13 30.51
C THR A 278 12.68 -94.41 31.13
N ASP A 279 13.87 -94.86 30.71
CA ASP A 279 14.50 -96.11 31.12
C ASP A 279 15.93 -95.83 31.57
N VAL A 280 16.29 -96.23 32.80
CA VAL A 280 17.60 -95.96 33.41
C VAL A 280 18.53 -97.19 33.32
N ASP A 281 17.98 -98.39 33.12
CA ASP A 281 18.71 -99.67 33.12
C ASP A 281 19.40 -100.01 31.77
N ALA A 282 19.75 -98.99 30.98
CA ALA A 282 20.40 -99.13 29.67
C ALA A 282 21.79 -98.47 29.65
N ASP A 283 22.83 -99.29 29.84
CA ASP A 283 24.24 -98.90 29.88
C ASP A 283 24.68 -98.28 28.54
N GLY A 284 24.77 -96.93 28.50
CA GLY A 284 25.08 -96.14 27.30
C GLY A 284 24.15 -94.94 27.01
N ALA A 285 23.03 -94.79 27.73
CA ALA A 285 22.10 -93.67 27.50
C ALA A 285 22.63 -92.28 27.94
N THR A 286 23.64 -92.24 28.81
CA THR A 286 24.16 -91.03 29.48
C THR A 286 24.97 -90.12 28.55
N ASP A 287 25.93 -90.65 27.80
CA ASP A 287 26.80 -89.84 26.91
C ASP A 287 26.00 -89.13 25.82
N GLY A 288 25.00 -89.81 25.24
CA GLY A 288 24.09 -89.21 24.27
C GLY A 288 23.21 -88.08 24.82
N LEU A 289 23.02 -88.01 26.14
CA LEU A 289 22.35 -86.88 26.80
C LEU A 289 23.33 -85.73 27.04
N ILE A 290 24.56 -86.02 27.48
CA ILE A 290 25.62 -85.01 27.65
C ILE A 290 25.92 -84.33 26.31
N GLU A 291 26.02 -85.08 25.21
CA GLU A 291 26.27 -84.52 23.88
C GLU A 291 25.13 -83.61 23.39
N LYS A 292 23.86 -83.95 23.68
CA LYS A 292 22.70 -83.09 23.42
C LYS A 292 22.73 -81.81 24.24
N VAL A 293 23.07 -81.90 25.54
CA VAL A 293 23.21 -80.73 26.42
C VAL A 293 24.32 -79.81 25.92
N GLN A 294 25.49 -80.37 25.55
CA GLN A 294 26.60 -79.57 25.00
C GLN A 294 26.24 -78.90 23.68
N LYS A 295 25.51 -79.58 22.78
CA LYS A 295 24.98 -79.00 21.53
C LYS A 295 24.00 -77.85 21.80
N ASN A 296 23.12 -77.99 22.79
CA ASN A 296 22.21 -76.90 23.20
C ASN A 296 22.96 -75.72 23.84
N ILE A 297 23.94 -75.97 24.72
CA ILE A 297 24.79 -74.92 25.32
C ILE A 297 25.53 -74.14 24.23
N ASN A 298 26.14 -74.83 23.27
CA ASN A 298 26.83 -74.19 22.14
C ASN A 298 25.86 -73.39 21.24
N SER A 299 24.64 -73.91 21.01
CA SER A 299 23.59 -73.20 20.27
C SER A 299 23.13 -71.92 20.98
N LEU A 300 22.93 -71.98 22.31
CA LEU A 300 22.55 -70.82 23.13
C LEU A 300 23.68 -69.79 23.22
N HIS A 301 24.93 -70.22 23.37
CA HIS A 301 26.09 -69.32 23.31
C HIS A 301 26.15 -68.59 21.97
N ARG A 302 26.01 -69.32 20.86
CA ARG A 302 25.99 -68.73 19.51
C ARG A 302 24.82 -67.75 19.32
N GLN A 303 23.63 -68.08 19.78
CA GLN A 303 22.49 -67.14 19.75
C GLN A 303 22.73 -65.90 20.62
N SER A 304 23.39 -66.06 21.78
CA SER A 304 23.77 -64.93 22.64
C SER A 304 24.82 -64.04 21.98
N GLU A 305 25.80 -64.62 21.29
CA GLU A 305 26.85 -63.93 20.53
C GLU A 305 26.28 -63.21 19.29
N GLU A 306 25.35 -63.84 18.56
CA GLU A 306 24.63 -63.23 17.45
C GLU A 306 23.69 -62.10 17.94
N LEU A 307 23.02 -62.24 19.08
CA LEU A 307 22.17 -61.20 19.70
C LEU A 307 22.96 -60.02 20.27
N THR A 308 24.11 -60.27 20.91
CA THR A 308 24.99 -59.20 21.41
C THR A 308 25.63 -58.44 20.27
N SER A 309 26.11 -59.14 19.23
CA SER A 309 26.59 -58.53 17.99
C SER A 309 25.51 -57.67 17.30
N ARG A 310 24.27 -58.17 17.25
CA ARG A 310 23.15 -57.42 16.65
C ARG A 310 22.74 -56.22 17.48
N ASN A 311 22.72 -56.31 18.82
CA ASN A 311 22.50 -55.16 19.70
C ASN A 311 23.59 -54.10 19.53
N LEU A 312 24.87 -54.50 19.45
CA LEU A 312 25.97 -53.57 19.23
C LEU A 312 25.84 -52.85 17.88
N SER A 313 25.50 -53.59 16.81
CA SER A 313 25.23 -53.01 15.49
C SER A 313 24.06 -52.01 15.50
N LEU A 314 22.96 -52.35 16.20
CA LEU A 314 21.80 -51.47 16.32
C LEU A 314 22.12 -50.23 17.18
N MET A 315 22.93 -50.35 18.22
CA MET A 315 23.37 -49.21 19.03
C MET A 315 24.20 -48.24 18.20
N VAL A 316 25.15 -48.74 17.38
CA VAL A 316 25.94 -47.92 16.45
C VAL A 316 25.06 -47.26 15.38
N GLU A 317 24.02 -47.93 14.89
CA GLU A 317 23.04 -47.30 13.99
C GLU A 317 22.22 -46.19 14.68
N ILE A 318 21.79 -46.41 15.93
CA ILE A 318 21.08 -45.42 16.75
C ILE A 318 21.97 -44.20 17.03
N ASP A 319 23.21 -44.39 17.47
CA ASP A 319 24.16 -43.31 17.76
C ASP A 319 24.49 -42.50 16.49
N LYS A 320 24.59 -43.19 15.34
CA LYS A 320 24.80 -42.56 14.03
C LYS A 320 23.59 -41.74 13.58
N ILE A 321 22.37 -42.23 13.83
CA ILE A 321 21.12 -41.49 13.56
C ILE A 321 21.03 -40.27 14.49
N ALA A 322 21.25 -40.43 15.80
CA ALA A 322 21.25 -39.34 16.78
C ALA A 322 22.26 -38.24 16.41
N SER A 323 23.51 -38.63 16.10
CA SER A 323 24.55 -37.72 15.61
C SER A 323 24.13 -36.98 14.34
N SER A 324 23.40 -37.63 13.42
CA SER A 324 22.90 -36.97 12.22
C SER A 324 21.77 -35.98 12.51
N MET A 325 20.92 -36.26 13.51
CA MET A 325 19.84 -35.37 13.94
C MET A 325 20.39 -34.11 14.63
N ASP A 326 21.38 -34.25 15.51
CA ASP A 326 22.04 -33.10 16.15
C ASP A 326 22.73 -32.18 15.12
N MET A 327 23.32 -32.75 14.06
CA MET A 327 23.91 -31.96 12.96
C MET A 327 22.85 -31.21 12.12
N MET A 328 21.62 -31.73 12.02
CA MET A 328 20.52 -31.10 11.29
C MET A 328 19.68 -30.12 12.14
N GLU A 329 19.67 -30.25 13.47
CA GLU A 329 18.91 -29.36 14.37
C GLU A 329 19.32 -27.86 14.29
N PRO A 330 20.58 -27.43 14.09
CA PRO A 330 20.89 -26.02 13.84
C PRO A 330 20.29 -25.51 12.52
N GLU A 331 20.19 -26.35 11.48
CA GLU A 331 19.56 -25.98 10.21
C GLU A 331 18.05 -25.91 10.33
N ARG A 332 17.43 -26.89 11.00
CA ARG A 332 16.02 -26.88 11.39
C ARG A 332 15.67 -25.62 12.20
N SER A 333 16.54 -25.23 13.14
CA SER A 333 16.42 -24.02 13.93
C SER A 333 16.57 -22.73 13.10
N ARG A 334 17.45 -22.70 12.08
CA ARG A 334 17.52 -21.59 11.11
C ARG A 334 16.24 -21.51 10.28
N CYS A 335 15.77 -22.61 9.72
CA CYS A 335 14.54 -22.69 8.94
C CYS A 335 13.31 -22.26 9.77
N LYS A 336 13.24 -22.64 11.04
CA LYS A 336 12.19 -22.20 11.98
C LYS A 336 12.22 -20.68 12.22
N LYS A 337 13.40 -20.07 12.36
CA LYS A 337 13.57 -18.61 12.48
C LYS A 337 13.19 -17.88 11.17
N ILE A 338 13.57 -18.42 10.02
CA ILE A 338 13.16 -17.87 8.72
C ILE A 338 11.64 -17.93 8.56
N LEU A 339 11.01 -19.05 8.92
CA LEU A 339 9.55 -19.23 8.86
C LEU A 339 8.79 -18.25 9.78
N THR A 340 9.29 -17.98 11.00
CA THR A 340 8.68 -16.97 11.88
C THR A 340 8.81 -15.57 11.31
N ASN A 341 9.99 -15.19 10.82
CA ASN A 341 10.22 -13.87 10.21
C ASN A 341 9.35 -13.67 8.95
N LEU A 342 9.18 -14.72 8.12
CA LEU A 342 8.29 -14.69 6.95
C LEU A 342 6.81 -14.57 7.36
N LYS A 343 6.40 -15.21 8.45
CA LYS A 343 5.02 -15.10 8.98
C LYS A 343 4.73 -13.70 9.55
N GLU A 344 5.71 -13.10 10.23
CA GLU A 344 5.62 -11.74 10.77
C GLU A 344 5.60 -10.68 9.66
N THR A 345 6.49 -10.78 8.66
CA THR A 345 6.48 -9.87 7.50
C THR A 345 5.21 -10.01 6.65
N ALA A 346 4.69 -11.23 6.44
CA ALA A 346 3.39 -11.44 5.80
C ALA A 346 2.22 -10.81 6.59
N LYS A 347 2.25 -10.87 7.94
CA LYS A 347 1.25 -10.21 8.80
C LYS A 347 1.34 -8.69 8.69
N ALA A 348 2.55 -8.11 8.73
CA ALA A 348 2.77 -6.68 8.58
C ALA A 348 2.29 -6.15 7.21
N LEU A 349 2.61 -6.87 6.12
CA LEU A 349 2.14 -6.53 4.77
C LEU A 349 0.60 -6.60 4.64
N LYS A 350 -0.06 -7.56 5.28
CA LYS A 350 -1.53 -7.64 5.32
C LYS A 350 -2.13 -6.41 6.03
N GLU A 351 -1.61 -6.05 7.20
CA GLU A 351 -2.05 -4.86 7.93
C GLU A 351 -1.77 -3.55 7.16
N GLU A 352 -0.69 -3.50 6.37
CA GLU A 352 -0.40 -2.35 5.51
C GLU A 352 -1.37 -2.25 4.31
N CYS A 353 -1.72 -3.38 3.69
CA CYS A 353 -2.75 -3.43 2.65
C CYS A 353 -4.12 -2.97 3.18
N GLU A 354 -4.54 -3.45 4.36
CA GLU A 354 -5.80 -3.02 5.00
C GLU A 354 -5.81 -1.51 5.28
N LYS A 355 -4.71 -0.95 5.79
CA LYS A 355 -4.55 0.50 5.99
C LYS A 355 -4.63 1.27 4.66
N LYS A 356 -4.02 0.77 3.59
CA LYS A 356 -4.07 1.36 2.23
C LYS A 356 -5.46 1.27 1.60
N GLU A 357 -6.23 0.22 1.86
CA GLU A 357 -7.60 0.05 1.37
C GLU A 357 -8.58 1.00 2.07
N ILE A 358 -8.44 1.18 3.39
CA ILE A 358 -9.16 2.20 4.16
C ILE A 358 -8.82 3.60 3.65
N LEU A 359 -7.53 3.93 3.49
CA LEU A 359 -7.07 5.22 2.97
C LEU A 359 -7.57 5.47 1.54
N GLY A 360 -7.50 4.46 0.66
CA GLY A 360 -8.03 4.54 -0.70
C GLY A 360 -9.54 4.77 -0.73
N SER A 361 -10.29 4.19 0.21
CA SER A 361 -11.73 4.42 0.38
C SER A 361 -12.02 5.84 0.84
N GLN A 362 -11.27 6.37 1.82
CA GLN A 362 -11.37 7.76 2.29
C GLN A 362 -11.04 8.78 1.19
N LEU A 363 -9.99 8.53 0.38
CA LEU A 363 -9.67 9.37 -0.78
C LEU A 363 -10.77 9.30 -1.85
N LYS A 364 -11.35 8.11 -2.09
CA LYS A 364 -12.43 7.91 -3.06
C LYS A 364 -13.72 8.63 -2.63
N GLU A 365 -14.06 8.62 -1.34
CA GLU A 365 -15.18 9.38 -0.78
C GLU A 365 -14.91 10.90 -0.86
N SER A 366 -13.70 11.35 -0.48
CA SER A 366 -13.29 12.76 -0.56
C SER A 366 -13.30 13.27 -2.01
N TYR A 367 -12.79 12.48 -2.95
CA TYR A 367 -12.88 12.76 -4.38
C TYR A 367 -14.34 12.78 -4.87
N GLY A 368 -15.20 11.92 -4.33
CA GLY A 368 -16.65 11.96 -4.53
C GLY A 368 -17.28 13.29 -4.11
N LYS A 369 -16.86 13.83 -2.96
CA LYS A 369 -17.28 15.16 -2.47
C LYS A 369 -16.79 16.29 -3.39
N LEU A 370 -15.53 16.23 -3.87
CA LEU A 370 -15.01 17.18 -4.88
C LEU A 370 -15.71 17.05 -6.24
N ARG A 371 -16.14 15.84 -6.63
CA ARG A 371 -16.81 15.57 -7.92
C ARG A 371 -18.15 16.29 -8.09
N GLY A 372 -18.76 16.76 -7.00
CA GLY A 372 -19.94 17.65 -7.04
C GLY A 372 -19.64 19.10 -7.43
N GLY A 373 -18.38 19.47 -7.68
CA GLY A 373 -17.92 20.87 -7.66
C GLY A 373 -17.04 21.33 -8.81
N ASN A 374 -17.37 21.04 -10.08
CA ASN A 374 -16.69 21.72 -11.22
C ASN A 374 -17.13 23.19 -11.37
N LYS A 375 -17.11 23.97 -10.28
CA LYS A 375 -17.46 25.40 -10.25
C LYS A 375 -16.61 26.20 -11.25
N ARG A 376 -15.42 25.71 -11.62
CA ARG A 376 -14.57 26.29 -12.67
C ARG A 376 -15.32 26.50 -13.99
N SER A 377 -16.18 25.57 -14.44
CA SER A 377 -16.92 25.79 -15.70
C SER A 377 -17.95 26.91 -15.57
N ILE A 378 -18.61 27.03 -14.41
CA ILE A 378 -19.57 28.10 -14.10
C ILE A 378 -18.86 29.45 -14.02
N TYR A 379 -17.75 29.55 -13.29
CA TYR A 379 -16.94 30.77 -13.22
C TYR A 379 -16.35 31.14 -14.58
N THR A 380 -15.81 30.18 -15.34
CA THR A 380 -15.28 30.42 -16.70
C THR A 380 -16.38 30.93 -17.63
N LYS A 381 -17.58 30.33 -17.60
CA LYS A 381 -18.73 30.80 -18.40
C LYS A 381 -19.13 32.22 -18.01
N ARG A 382 -19.23 32.53 -16.71
CA ARG A 382 -19.55 33.88 -16.22
C ARG A 382 -18.46 34.91 -16.57
N ILE A 383 -17.18 34.52 -16.55
CA ILE A 383 -16.07 35.38 -16.99
C ILE A 383 -16.16 35.66 -18.50
N LEU A 384 -16.47 34.65 -19.33
CA LEU A 384 -16.68 34.84 -20.77
C LEU A 384 -17.93 35.70 -21.07
N GLU A 385 -18.99 35.58 -20.28
CA GLU A 385 -20.18 36.45 -20.36
C GLU A 385 -19.86 37.90 -19.98
N ILE A 386 -19.02 38.12 -18.95
CA ILE A 386 -18.53 39.45 -18.57
C ILE A 386 -17.66 40.04 -19.68
N ILE A 387 -16.71 39.28 -20.24
CA ILE A 387 -15.84 39.71 -21.36
C ILE A 387 -16.71 40.11 -22.56
N SER A 388 -17.67 39.26 -22.97
CA SER A 388 -18.57 39.58 -24.08
C SER A 388 -19.44 40.82 -23.84
N ASN A 389 -19.74 41.16 -22.59
CA ASN A 389 -20.45 42.40 -22.27
C ASN A 389 -19.52 43.62 -22.27
N VAL A 390 -18.28 43.49 -21.79
CA VAL A 390 -17.25 44.53 -21.90
C VAL A 390 -16.93 44.83 -23.37
N ASP A 391 -16.85 43.81 -24.23
CA ASP A 391 -16.66 44.00 -25.67
C ASP A 391 -17.80 44.79 -26.32
N LYS A 392 -19.06 44.52 -25.95
CA LYS A 392 -20.23 45.30 -26.41
C LYS A 392 -20.17 46.74 -25.90
N GLN A 393 -19.87 46.94 -24.61
CA GLN A 393 -19.71 48.26 -24.02
C GLN A 393 -18.60 49.06 -24.71
N ASN A 394 -17.48 48.44 -25.06
CA ASN A 394 -16.41 49.09 -25.82
C ASN A 394 -16.86 49.50 -27.24
N MET A 395 -17.69 48.70 -27.92
CA MET A 395 -18.28 49.08 -29.21
C MET A 395 -19.28 50.24 -29.07
N GLU A 396 -20.10 50.24 -28.02
CA GLU A 396 -21.09 51.28 -27.73
C GLU A 396 -20.43 52.61 -27.32
N ILE A 397 -19.42 52.56 -26.44
CA ILE A 397 -18.56 53.71 -26.08
C ILE A 397 -17.89 54.27 -27.34
N LYS A 398 -17.37 53.42 -28.23
CA LYS A 398 -16.80 53.90 -29.50
C LYS A 398 -17.83 54.62 -30.37
N LYS A 399 -19.05 54.08 -30.48
CA LYS A 399 -20.16 54.74 -31.19
C LYS A 399 -20.46 56.11 -30.56
N ILE A 400 -20.63 56.17 -29.24
CA ILE A 400 -20.89 57.41 -28.50
C ILE A 400 -19.75 58.43 -28.71
N LEU A 401 -18.49 58.01 -28.76
CA LEU A 401 -17.35 58.89 -29.07
C LEU A 401 -17.39 59.43 -30.49
N ASP A 402 -17.76 58.62 -31.49
CA ASP A 402 -17.86 59.06 -32.88
C ASP A 402 -19.11 59.96 -33.11
N ASP A 403 -20.24 59.66 -32.45
CA ASP A 403 -21.43 60.52 -32.41
C ASP A 403 -21.11 61.87 -31.71
N THR A 404 -20.37 61.86 -30.59
CA THR A 404 -19.94 63.07 -29.86
C THR A 404 -18.99 63.92 -30.71
N ARG A 405 -18.04 63.28 -31.43
CA ARG A 405 -17.16 63.98 -32.40
C ARG A 405 -17.95 64.61 -33.55
N GLN A 406 -19.06 64.00 -33.96
CA GLN A 406 -19.92 64.56 -35.00
C GLN A 406 -20.69 65.77 -34.48
N LEU A 407 -21.30 65.67 -33.29
CA LEU A 407 -21.96 66.81 -32.63
C LEU A 407 -21.00 67.99 -32.41
N GLN A 408 -19.75 67.75 -31.98
CA GLN A 408 -18.77 68.83 -31.82
C GLN A 408 -18.42 69.51 -33.15
N LYS A 409 -18.33 68.76 -34.26
CA LYS A 409 -18.13 69.39 -35.58
C LYS A 409 -19.33 70.23 -35.98
N GLU A 410 -20.55 69.77 -35.71
CA GLU A 410 -21.79 70.48 -36.03
C GLU A 410 -21.91 71.77 -35.21
N ILE A 411 -21.62 71.72 -33.90
CA ILE A 411 -21.50 72.90 -33.02
C ILE A 411 -20.49 73.90 -33.59
N ASN A 412 -19.24 73.51 -33.79
CA ASN A 412 -18.20 74.41 -34.30
C ASN A 412 -18.53 74.95 -35.71
N THR A 413 -19.27 74.20 -36.52
CA THR A 413 -19.71 74.62 -37.86
C THR A 413 -20.84 75.64 -37.80
N LEU A 414 -21.78 75.49 -36.85
CA LEU A 414 -22.88 76.43 -36.62
C LEU A 414 -22.40 77.71 -35.92
N GLU A 415 -21.52 77.59 -34.93
CA GLU A 415 -20.81 78.70 -34.27
C GLU A 415 -20.03 79.53 -35.32
N GLY A 416 -19.19 78.87 -36.11
CA GLY A 416 -18.48 79.49 -37.23
C GLY A 416 -19.38 79.95 -38.38
N GLN A 417 -20.68 79.62 -38.43
CA GLN A 417 -21.66 80.25 -39.33
C GLN A 417 -22.28 81.49 -38.68
N LEU A 418 -22.64 81.41 -37.40
CA LEU A 418 -23.19 82.50 -36.60
C LEU A 418 -22.24 83.71 -36.60
N ASP A 419 -20.96 83.50 -36.30
CA ASP A 419 -19.95 84.58 -36.29
C ASP A 419 -19.84 85.31 -37.62
N ARG A 420 -19.87 84.57 -38.75
CA ARG A 420 -19.80 85.15 -40.10
C ARG A 420 -21.06 85.91 -40.45
N CYS A 421 -22.24 85.36 -40.14
CA CYS A 421 -23.51 86.03 -40.34
C CYS A 421 -23.64 87.29 -39.47
N PHE A 422 -23.21 87.23 -38.21
CA PHE A 422 -23.17 88.38 -37.32
C PHE A 422 -22.19 89.45 -37.81
N SER A 423 -20.97 89.08 -38.19
CA SER A 423 -19.97 90.02 -38.72
C SER A 423 -20.46 90.77 -39.96
N ILE A 424 -21.16 90.07 -40.87
CA ILE A 424 -21.75 90.70 -42.07
C ILE A 424 -22.92 91.63 -41.68
N ALA A 425 -23.76 91.24 -40.73
CA ALA A 425 -24.87 92.06 -40.24
C ALA A 425 -24.38 93.32 -39.50
N ASP A 426 -23.37 93.19 -38.64
CA ASP A 426 -22.73 94.30 -37.92
C ASP A 426 -22.07 95.27 -38.90
N GLU A 427 -21.23 94.79 -39.82
CA GLU A 427 -20.51 95.67 -40.76
C GLU A 427 -21.45 96.41 -41.72
N THR A 428 -22.54 95.77 -42.17
CA THR A 428 -23.55 96.40 -43.02
C THR A 428 -24.40 97.43 -42.26
N LEU A 429 -24.94 97.06 -41.09
CA LEU A 429 -25.73 98.00 -40.29
C LEU A 429 -24.88 99.16 -39.73
N PHE A 430 -23.61 98.93 -39.38
CA PHE A 430 -22.67 99.99 -38.98
C PHE A 430 -22.37 100.95 -40.14
N ARG A 431 -22.29 100.44 -41.38
CA ARG A 431 -22.05 101.24 -42.58
C ARG A 431 -23.23 102.16 -42.92
N ASP A 432 -24.47 101.69 -42.74
CA ASP A 432 -25.67 102.47 -43.03
C ASP A 432 -26.14 103.33 -41.84
N ALA A 433 -25.82 102.95 -40.60
CA ALA A 433 -25.96 103.80 -39.40
C ALA A 433 -25.14 105.11 -39.46
N LYS A 434 -24.15 105.21 -40.36
CA LYS A 434 -23.43 106.46 -40.65
C LYS A 434 -24.23 107.43 -41.53
N LYS A 435 -25.27 106.96 -42.21
CA LYS A 435 -26.09 107.72 -43.18
C LYS A 435 -27.49 108.02 -42.65
N ASP A 436 -28.09 107.06 -41.95
CA ASP A 436 -29.49 107.11 -41.51
C ASP A 436 -29.62 106.90 -39.98
N ASP A 437 -30.57 107.60 -39.37
CA ASP A 437 -30.86 107.52 -37.94
C ASP A 437 -31.75 106.33 -37.57
N GLN A 438 -32.57 105.82 -38.51
CA GLN A 438 -33.30 104.56 -38.31
C GLN A 438 -32.32 103.36 -38.35
N ALA A 439 -31.33 103.37 -39.24
CA ALA A 439 -30.22 102.41 -39.24
C ALA A 439 -29.40 102.44 -37.93
N LYS A 440 -29.16 103.60 -37.31
CA LYS A 440 -28.53 103.66 -35.96
C LYS A 440 -29.34 102.95 -34.87
N LYS A 441 -30.67 103.03 -34.95
CA LYS A 441 -31.57 102.34 -34.00
C LYS A 441 -31.52 100.83 -34.24
N ALA A 442 -31.54 100.39 -35.50
CA ALA A 442 -31.34 98.99 -35.88
C ALA A 442 -29.97 98.45 -35.42
N TYR A 443 -28.89 99.22 -35.58
CA TYR A 443 -27.55 98.84 -35.12
C TYR A 443 -27.49 98.62 -33.59
N LYS A 444 -28.10 99.51 -32.80
CA LYS A 444 -28.20 99.34 -31.34
C LYS A 444 -29.03 98.11 -30.95
N LEU A 445 -30.09 97.80 -31.69
CA LEU A 445 -30.90 96.60 -31.47
C LEU A 445 -30.13 95.31 -31.83
N LEU A 446 -29.30 95.31 -32.88
CA LEU A 446 -28.41 94.20 -33.20
C LEU A 446 -27.41 93.93 -32.07
N ALA A 447 -26.75 94.98 -31.57
CA ALA A 447 -25.78 94.85 -30.47
C ALA A 447 -26.44 94.35 -29.16
N LEU A 448 -27.65 94.83 -28.86
CA LEU A 448 -28.45 94.33 -27.73
C LEU A 448 -28.81 92.85 -27.92
N LEU A 449 -29.36 92.48 -29.08
CA LEU A 449 -29.73 91.10 -29.42
C LEU A 449 -28.55 90.14 -29.27
N HIS A 450 -27.35 90.53 -29.74
CA HIS A 450 -26.15 89.71 -29.59
C HIS A 450 -25.75 89.54 -28.12
N SER A 451 -25.85 90.59 -27.30
CA SER A 451 -25.60 90.51 -25.85
C SER A 451 -26.63 89.61 -25.13
N GLU A 452 -27.89 89.69 -25.50
CA GLU A 452 -28.98 88.87 -24.94
C GLU A 452 -28.82 87.41 -25.37
N CYS A 453 -28.54 87.13 -26.65
CA CYS A 453 -28.26 85.79 -27.15
C CYS A 453 -27.05 85.14 -26.47
N ASN A 454 -25.95 85.87 -26.27
CA ASN A 454 -24.78 85.35 -25.55
C ASN A 454 -25.09 85.08 -24.06
N THR A 455 -25.96 85.88 -23.45
CA THR A 455 -26.46 85.63 -22.08
C THR A 455 -27.30 84.33 -22.05
N ILE A 456 -28.15 84.11 -23.05
CA ILE A 456 -28.93 82.87 -23.19
C ILE A 456 -28.02 81.65 -23.40
N VAL A 457 -26.96 81.77 -24.22
CA VAL A 457 -25.97 80.69 -24.43
C VAL A 457 -25.25 80.33 -23.12
N SER A 458 -24.85 81.32 -22.31
CA SER A 458 -24.31 81.04 -20.97
C SER A 458 -25.33 80.29 -20.12
N LEU A 459 -26.55 80.84 -19.96
CA LEU A 459 -27.59 80.23 -19.12
C LEU A 459 -27.97 78.80 -19.56
N VAL A 460 -27.92 78.49 -20.85
CA VAL A 460 -28.13 77.12 -21.37
C VAL A 460 -26.96 76.21 -21.01
N ASN A 461 -25.71 76.68 -21.12
CA ASN A 461 -24.53 75.93 -20.68
C ASN A 461 -24.52 75.70 -19.16
N ASP A 462 -24.85 76.73 -18.37
CA ASP A 462 -24.92 76.71 -16.91
C ASP A 462 -26.04 75.77 -16.41
N THR A 463 -27.19 75.78 -17.09
CA THR A 463 -28.27 74.79 -16.90
C THR A 463 -27.78 73.39 -17.28
N GLY A 464 -26.98 73.26 -18.35
CA GLY A 464 -26.40 72.01 -18.83
C GLY A 464 -25.31 71.43 -17.91
N THR A 465 -24.60 72.24 -17.12
CA THR A 465 -23.77 71.79 -15.99
C THR A 465 -24.64 71.34 -14.83
N LEU A 466 -25.55 72.20 -14.36
CA LEU A 466 -26.37 71.93 -13.19
C LEU A 466 -27.28 70.69 -13.36
N ALA A 467 -27.74 70.40 -14.59
CA ALA A 467 -28.46 69.18 -14.90
C ALA A 467 -27.60 67.91 -14.81
N ARG A 468 -26.29 67.97 -15.09
CA ARG A 468 -25.36 66.86 -14.88
C ARG A 468 -25.04 66.70 -13.39
N ASP A 469 -24.76 67.80 -12.71
CA ASP A 469 -24.48 67.80 -11.27
C ASP A 469 -25.66 67.21 -10.46
N ILE A 470 -26.92 67.48 -10.87
CA ILE A 470 -28.12 66.84 -10.31
C ILE A 470 -28.11 65.33 -10.52
N VAL A 471 -27.81 64.84 -11.73
CA VAL A 471 -27.79 63.40 -12.04
C VAL A 471 -26.68 62.69 -11.25
N ASP A 472 -25.50 63.29 -11.16
CA ASP A 472 -24.38 62.76 -10.39
C ASP A 472 -24.70 62.73 -8.89
N LEU A 473 -25.35 63.78 -8.35
CA LEU A 473 -25.82 63.79 -6.96
C LEU A 473 -26.92 62.76 -6.70
N GLU A 474 -27.87 62.58 -7.64
CA GLU A 474 -28.88 61.54 -7.58
C GLU A 474 -28.26 60.13 -7.60
N GLU A 475 -27.23 59.87 -8.42
CA GLU A 475 -26.53 58.59 -8.43
C GLU A 475 -25.78 58.36 -7.11
N ASN A 476 -25.07 59.38 -6.60
CA ASN A 476 -24.44 59.29 -5.28
C ASN A 476 -25.44 58.94 -4.17
N ILE A 477 -26.61 59.58 -4.14
CA ILE A 477 -27.72 59.25 -3.20
C ILE A 477 -28.20 57.80 -3.39
N LYS A 478 -28.33 57.32 -4.64
CA LYS A 478 -28.67 55.92 -4.95
C LYS A 478 -27.58 54.95 -4.46
N THR A 479 -26.29 55.32 -4.50
CA THR A 479 -25.23 54.46 -3.95
C THR A 479 -25.23 54.42 -2.42
N GLU A 480 -25.46 55.55 -1.72
CA GLU A 480 -25.49 55.58 -0.25
C GLU A 480 -26.71 54.86 0.33
N THR A 481 -27.89 55.09 -0.25
CA THR A 481 -29.11 54.35 0.13
C THR A 481 -28.95 52.84 -0.12
N ALA A 482 -28.29 52.43 -1.21
CA ALA A 482 -27.97 51.03 -1.45
C ALA A 482 -27.00 50.40 -0.42
N LYS A 483 -26.09 51.19 0.18
CA LYS A 483 -25.19 50.74 1.26
C LYS A 483 -25.91 50.53 2.60
N ARG A 484 -27.15 51.03 2.75
CA ARG A 484 -27.94 51.00 4.01
C ARG A 484 -27.21 51.63 5.20
N THR A 485 -26.43 52.68 4.93
CA THR A 485 -25.77 53.50 5.96
C THR A 485 -26.79 54.12 6.91
N GLU A 486 -27.92 54.59 6.38
CA GLU A 486 -29.04 55.12 7.17
C GLU A 486 -29.67 54.07 8.11
N ASP A 487 -29.95 52.85 7.64
CA ASP A 487 -30.54 51.78 8.48
C ASP A 487 -29.57 51.25 9.54
N THR A 488 -28.26 51.27 9.27
CA THR A 488 -27.25 50.88 10.25
C THR A 488 -27.05 51.96 11.30
N LEU A 489 -27.06 53.24 10.92
CA LEU A 489 -27.07 54.37 11.85
C LEU A 489 -28.35 54.37 12.73
N ARG A 490 -29.54 54.15 12.15
CA ARG A 490 -30.80 54.00 12.90
C ARG A 490 -30.71 52.92 13.98
N LYS A 491 -30.09 51.77 13.68
CA LYS A 491 -29.91 50.68 14.66
C LYS A 491 -28.94 51.07 15.76
N ILE A 492 -27.78 51.61 15.41
CA ILE A 492 -26.78 52.10 16.38
C ILE A 492 -27.41 53.15 17.29
N GLN A 493 -28.24 54.05 16.75
CA GLN A 493 -28.92 55.09 17.51
C GLN A 493 -30.01 54.52 18.45
N LEU A 494 -30.78 53.51 18.01
CA LEU A 494 -31.74 52.79 18.85
C LEU A 494 -31.06 52.03 20.00
N ASP A 495 -29.94 51.36 19.71
CA ASP A 495 -29.18 50.62 20.72
C ASP A 495 -28.46 51.58 21.70
N LEU A 496 -28.00 52.75 21.23
CA LEU A 496 -27.51 53.83 22.10
C LEU A 496 -28.61 54.40 23.01
N THR A 497 -29.84 54.62 22.50
CA THR A 497 -30.94 55.07 23.37
C THR A 497 -31.30 54.05 24.43
N ARG A 498 -31.25 52.75 24.14
CA ARG A 498 -31.45 51.69 25.15
C ARG A 498 -30.38 51.72 26.23
N ILE A 499 -29.11 51.87 25.85
CA ILE A 499 -27.99 52.00 26.81
C ILE A 499 -28.15 53.26 27.68
N GLN A 500 -28.86 54.30 27.21
CA GLN A 500 -29.21 55.50 27.98
C GLN A 500 -30.51 55.37 28.80
N GLU A 501 -31.34 54.36 28.53
CA GLU A 501 -32.55 54.03 29.30
C GLU A 501 -32.27 52.96 30.39
N GLU A 502 -31.18 52.19 30.24
CA GLU A 502 -30.71 51.16 31.20
C GLU A 502 -29.71 51.69 32.27
N ALA A 503 -29.40 53.00 32.27
CA ALA A 503 -28.35 53.63 33.09
C ALA A 503 -28.86 54.79 34.00
#